data_AF-A0A1Q7ULC5-F1
#
_entry.id   AF-A0A1Q7ULC5-F1
#
_cell.length_a   1.000
_cell.length_b   1.000
_cell.length_c   1.000
_cell.angle_alpha   90.00
_cell.angle_beta   90.00
_cell.angle_gamma   90.00
#
_symmetry.space_group_name_H-M   'P 1'
#
loop_
_entity.id
_entity.type
_entity.pdbx_description
1 polymer ?
#
loop_
_entity_poly.entity_id
_entity_poly.type
_entity_poly.pdbx_seq_one_letter_code
_entity_poly.pdbx_strand_id
1 'polypeptide(L)'
;MLLLALFLAWGTPSHAAVPTDANAWTSYGFDNQLTNGIQTRALTLGTVPKLRLDWSQALDGPIFASPLSANVLGQQLVFAATEAGTVYAADADPI
;
A
#
# COMPACT_ATOMS: atom_id res chain seq x y z
N MET A 1 38.93 -24.55 -31.93
CA MET A 1 37.46 -24.68 -31.89
C MET A 1 37.05 -24.37 -30.46
N LEU A 2 36.54 -23.16 -30.20
CA LEU A 2 36.30 -22.63 -28.85
C LEU A 2 34.82 -22.85 -28.49
N LEU A 3 34.53 -23.61 -27.44
CA LEU A 3 33.17 -23.75 -26.91
C LEU A 3 32.83 -22.52 -26.04
N LEU A 4 31.80 -21.79 -26.43
CA LEU A 4 31.21 -20.72 -25.64
C LEU A 4 30.12 -21.32 -24.73
N ALA A 5 30.36 -21.37 -23.42
CA ALA A 5 29.36 -21.80 -22.45
C ALA A 5 28.42 -20.62 -22.14
N LEU A 6 27.17 -20.73 -22.57
CA LEU A 6 26.11 -19.77 -22.27
C LEU A 6 25.55 -20.07 -20.87
N PHE A 7 25.93 -19.26 -19.87
CA PHE A 7 25.32 -19.34 -18.54
C PHE A 7 23.93 -18.69 -18.57
N LEU A 8 22.88 -19.52 -18.61
CA LEU A 8 21.53 -19.09 -18.29
C LEU A 8 21.46 -18.84 -16.77
N ALA A 9 21.65 -17.60 -16.36
CA ALA A 9 21.31 -17.18 -15.01
C ALA A 9 19.78 -17.18 -14.88
N TRP A 10 19.22 -18.21 -14.26
CA TRP A 10 17.84 -18.18 -13.80
C TRP A 10 17.77 -17.20 -12.62
N GLY A 11 17.31 -15.98 -12.89
CA GLY A 11 16.93 -15.06 -11.83
C GLY A 11 15.80 -15.70 -11.02
N THR A 12 16.04 -15.91 -9.73
CA THR A 12 14.94 -16.25 -8.81
C THR A 12 13.92 -15.11 -8.87
N PRO A 13 12.61 -15.38 -9.00
CA PRO A 13 11.62 -14.32 -8.89
C PRO A 13 11.85 -13.61 -7.56
N SER A 14 12.17 -12.31 -7.63
CA SER A 14 12.32 -11.48 -6.44
C SER A 14 10.96 -11.46 -5.76
N HIS A 15 10.82 -12.18 -4.66
CA HIS A 15 9.61 -12.13 -3.87
C HIS A 15 9.46 -10.69 -3.35
N ALA A 16 8.26 -10.12 -3.51
CA ALA A 16 7.99 -8.79 -2.98
C ALA A 16 8.36 -8.75 -1.50
N ALA A 17 9.07 -7.71 -1.07
CA ALA A 17 9.31 -7.51 0.34
C ALA A 17 7.95 -7.23 0.99
N VAL A 18 7.41 -8.20 1.72
CA VAL A 18 6.23 -8.00 2.54
C VAL A 18 6.58 -6.89 3.56
N PRO A 19 5.75 -5.84 3.68
CA PRO A 19 5.98 -4.81 4.69
C PRO A 19 6.21 -5.46 6.06
N THR A 20 7.23 -5.01 6.78
CA THR A 20 7.57 -5.56 8.11
C THR A 20 6.46 -5.30 9.12
N ASP A 21 5.70 -4.23 8.88
CA ASP A 21 4.47 -3.89 9.59
C ASP A 21 3.25 -4.37 8.77
N ALA A 22 2.44 -5.25 9.38
CA ALA A 22 1.25 -5.82 8.74
C ALA A 22 0.15 -4.77 8.46
N ASN A 23 0.22 -3.58 9.07
CA ASN A 23 -0.72 -2.48 8.86
C ASN A 23 -0.20 -1.44 7.84
N ALA A 24 1.00 -1.65 7.29
CA ALA A 24 1.61 -0.71 6.36
C ALA A 24 1.15 -0.94 4.92
N TRP A 25 0.91 0.17 4.22
CA TRP A 25 0.71 0.28 2.79
C TRP A 25 1.62 1.40 2.27
N THR A 26 2.91 1.09 2.10
CA THR A 26 3.97 2.09 1.87
C THR A 26 4.35 2.30 0.42
N SER A 27 3.68 1.62 -0.51
CA SER A 27 3.86 1.84 -1.95
C SER A 27 2.54 1.88 -2.71
N TYR A 28 2.58 2.50 -3.88
CA TYR A 28 1.49 2.42 -4.86
C TYR A 28 1.17 0.94 -5.14
N GLY A 29 -0.09 0.55 -5.00
CA GLY A 29 -0.52 -0.83 -5.22
C GLY A 29 0.01 -1.86 -4.21
N PHE A 30 0.31 -1.44 -2.97
CA PHE A 30 0.81 -2.24 -1.83
C PHE A 30 2.26 -2.73 -1.96
N ASP A 31 2.67 -3.15 -3.15
CA ASP A 31 4.02 -3.66 -3.41
C ASP A 31 4.55 -3.24 -4.79
N ASN A 32 5.81 -3.55 -5.05
CA ASN A 32 6.46 -3.29 -6.35
C ASN A 32 6.09 -4.32 -7.44
N GLN A 33 5.22 -5.28 -7.14
CA GLN A 33 4.69 -6.27 -8.09
C GLN A 33 3.28 -5.90 -8.57
N LEU A 34 2.71 -4.80 -8.07
CA LEU A 34 1.36 -4.33 -8.38
C LEU A 34 0.30 -5.41 -8.10
N THR A 35 0.44 -6.13 -7.00
CA THR A 35 -0.60 -7.09 -6.59
C THR A 35 -1.92 -6.39 -6.22
N ASN A 36 -1.86 -5.11 -5.86
CA ASN A 36 -3.01 -4.25 -5.55
C ASN A 36 -3.90 -4.78 -4.42
N GLY A 37 -3.33 -5.54 -3.47
CA GLY A 37 -4.13 -6.08 -2.38
C GLY A 37 -3.34 -6.78 -1.29
N ILE A 38 -4.06 -7.07 -0.21
CA ILE A 38 -3.58 -7.83 0.94
C ILE A 38 -4.53 -8.98 1.24
N GLN A 39 -4.01 -10.01 1.90
CA GLN A 39 -4.87 -10.99 2.56
C GLN A 39 -5.31 -10.44 3.92
N THR A 40 -6.61 -10.28 4.12
CA THR A 40 -7.19 -9.83 5.39
C THR A 40 -8.27 -10.79 5.88
N ARG A 41 -8.41 -10.90 7.19
CA ARG A 41 -9.51 -11.62 7.86
C ARG A 41 -10.60 -10.67 8.38
N ALA A 42 -10.38 -9.36 8.33
CA ALA A 42 -11.34 -8.37 8.79
C ALA A 42 -12.48 -8.18 7.78
N LEU A 43 -12.16 -8.16 6.49
CA LEU A 43 -13.11 -8.03 5.40
C LEU A 43 -13.37 -9.40 4.75
N THR A 44 -14.58 -9.91 4.95
CA THR A 44 -15.07 -11.20 4.46
C THR A 44 -16.47 -11.01 3.87
N LEU A 45 -16.99 -12.00 3.14
CA LEU A 45 -18.36 -11.96 2.62
C LEU A 45 -19.42 -11.74 3.72
N GLY A 46 -19.14 -12.16 4.96
CA GLY A 46 -20.04 -11.96 6.10
C GLY A 46 -19.86 -10.61 6.83
N THR A 47 -18.71 -9.96 6.69
CA THR A 47 -18.39 -8.69 7.37
C THR A 47 -18.51 -7.47 6.46
N VAL A 48 -18.30 -7.61 5.14
CA VAL A 48 -18.41 -6.51 4.17
C VAL A 48 -19.77 -5.80 4.22
N PRO A 49 -20.93 -6.48 4.31
CA PRO A 49 -22.23 -5.79 4.46
C PRO A 49 -22.35 -4.95 5.74
N LYS A 50 -21.44 -5.15 6.70
CA LYS A 50 -21.39 -4.43 7.98
C LYS A 50 -20.46 -3.21 7.96
N LEU A 51 -19.75 -2.96 6.86
CA LEU A 51 -18.92 -1.75 6.70
C LEU A 51 -19.75 -0.48 6.82
N ARG A 52 -19.19 0.50 7.53
CA ARG A 52 -19.74 1.85 7.71
C ARG A 52 -18.62 2.84 7.42
N LEU A 53 -18.98 4.06 7.06
CA LEU A 53 -18.01 5.14 7.05
C LEU A 53 -17.57 5.38 8.50
N ASP A 54 -16.25 5.33 8.73
CA ASP A 54 -15.67 5.61 10.04
C ASP A 54 -15.44 7.13 10.18
N TRP A 55 -14.64 7.69 9.27
CA TRP A 55 -14.40 9.13 9.17
C TRP A 55 -14.22 9.57 7.71
N SER A 56 -14.29 10.88 7.49
CA SER A 56 -13.96 11.51 6.20
C SER A 56 -13.36 12.89 6.41
N GLN A 57 -12.45 13.27 5.53
CA GLN A 57 -11.82 14.60 5.51
C GLN A 57 -11.87 15.17 4.10
N ALA A 58 -12.30 16.43 3.98
CA ALA A 58 -12.22 17.16 2.73
C ALA A 58 -10.77 17.63 2.48
N LEU A 59 -10.28 17.42 1.25
CA LEU A 59 -8.97 17.89 0.81
C LEU A 59 -9.11 19.02 -0.22
N ASP A 60 -8.00 19.69 -0.54
CA ASP A 60 -7.95 20.83 -1.47
C ASP A 60 -8.06 20.45 -2.96
N GLY A 61 -8.14 19.16 -3.28
CA GLY A 61 -8.32 18.69 -4.65
C GLY A 61 -8.49 17.17 -4.75
N PRO A 62 -8.67 16.67 -5.99
CA PRO A 62 -8.75 15.24 -6.26
C PRO A 62 -7.47 14.50 -5.82
N ILE A 63 -7.63 13.25 -5.37
CA ILE A 63 -6.53 12.32 -5.15
C ILE A 63 -6.29 11.55 -6.45
N PHE A 64 -5.03 11.49 -6.91
CA PHE A 64 -4.66 10.85 -8.19
C PHE A 64 -3.85 9.55 -8.02
N ALA A 65 -3.49 9.18 -6.79
CA ALA A 65 -2.75 7.95 -6.47
C ALA A 65 -3.30 7.30 -5.19
N SER A 66 -3.07 5.99 -5.00
CA SER A 66 -3.44 5.31 -3.75
C SER A 66 -2.81 6.01 -2.55
N PRO A 67 -3.59 6.37 -1.51
CA PRO A 67 -3.03 6.85 -0.26
C PRO A 67 -2.05 5.83 0.32
N LEU A 68 -1.02 6.33 1.01
CA LEU A 68 -0.08 5.49 1.74
C LEU A 68 -0.49 5.42 3.21
N SER A 69 -0.19 4.31 3.87
CA SER A 69 -0.45 4.14 5.30
C SER A 69 0.79 3.58 5.98
N ALA A 70 1.21 4.18 7.09
CA ALA A 70 2.36 3.69 7.85
C ALA A 70 2.24 4.06 9.33
N ASN A 71 2.77 3.19 10.19
CA ASN A 71 3.04 3.56 11.57
C ASN A 71 4.26 4.50 11.63
N VAL A 72 4.05 5.72 12.11
CA VAL A 72 5.09 6.72 12.33
C VAL A 72 5.15 7.02 13.82
N LEU A 73 6.22 6.57 14.48
CA LEU A 73 6.46 6.78 15.91
C LEU A 73 5.29 6.33 16.82
N GLY A 74 4.61 5.24 16.46
CA GLY A 74 3.49 4.68 17.23
C GLY A 74 2.12 5.14 16.76
N GLN A 75 2.03 6.10 15.83
CA GLN A 75 0.76 6.59 15.28
C GLN A 75 0.56 6.08 13.85
N GLN A 76 -0.61 5.52 13.56
CA GLN A 76 -0.95 5.10 12.20
C GLN A 76 -1.40 6.33 11.41
N LEU A 77 -0.63 6.69 10.37
CA LEU A 77 -0.93 7.84 9.52
C LEU A 77 -1.31 7.41 8.11
N VAL A 78 -2.27 8.12 7.52
CA VAL A 78 -2.63 8.04 6.11
C VAL A 78 -2.10 9.27 5.38
N PHE A 79 -1.32 9.05 4.33
CA PHE A 79 -0.75 10.09 3.48
C PHE A 79 -1.48 10.13 2.14
N ALA A 80 -1.98 11.30 1.77
CA ALA A 80 -2.68 11.51 0.49
C ALA A 80 -2.11 12.72 -0.25
N ALA A 81 -1.75 12.52 -1.51
CA ALA A 81 -1.35 13.60 -2.41
C ALA A 81 -2.53 14.03 -3.28
N THR A 82 -2.71 15.34 -3.43
CA THR A 82 -3.77 15.93 -4.26
C THR A 82 -3.20 16.50 -5.56
N GLU A 83 -4.06 16.66 -6.58
CA GLU A 83 -3.69 17.33 -7.83
C GLU A 83 -3.31 18.81 -7.64
N ALA A 84 -3.63 19.42 -6.49
CA ALA A 84 -3.18 20.75 -6.12
C ALA A 84 -1.69 20.80 -5.70
N GLY A 85 -1.03 19.64 -5.55
CA GLY A 85 0.36 19.52 -5.14
C GLY A 85 0.55 19.44 -3.61
N THR A 86 -0.52 19.36 -2.84
CA THR A 86 -0.48 19.21 -1.38
C THR A 86 -0.36 17.74 -0.99
N VAL A 87 0.43 17.45 0.05
CA VAL A 87 0.46 16.14 0.72
C VAL A 87 -0.08 16.30 2.13
N TYR A 88 -1.17 15.60 2.42
CA TYR A 88 -1.76 15.53 3.75
C TYR A 88 -1.24 14.32 4.50
N ALA A 89 -1.09 14.45 5.82
CA ALA A 89 -0.93 13.35 6.74
C ALA A 89 -2.09 13.41 7.75
N ALA A 90 -2.98 12.42 7.71
CA ALA A 90 -4.13 12.30 8.60
C ALA A 90 -3.90 11.14 9.57
N ASP A 91 -4.43 11.26 10.79
CA ASP A 91 -4.56 10.10 11.68
C ASP A 91 -5.50 9.08 11.03
N ALA A 92 -5.16 7.79 11.12
CA ALA A 92 -6.03 6.73 10.64
C ALA A 92 -7.24 6.50 11.56
N ASP A 93 -7.18 6.98 12.81
CA ASP A 93 -8.27 6.93 13.79
C ASP A 93 -8.47 8.32 14.45
N PRO A 94 -8.96 9.31 13.68
CA PRO A 94 -9.21 10.65 14.19
C PRO A 94 -10.48 10.64 15.06
N ILE A 95 -10.31 10.95 16.35
CA ILE A 95 -11.39 11.08 17.36
C ILE A 95 -12.37 12.21 17.00
#